data_AF-A0AA40DIU8-F1
#
_entry.id   AF-A0AA40DIU8-F1
#
_cell.length_a   1.000
_cell.length_b   1.000
_cell.length_c   1.000
_cell.angle_alpha   90.00
_cell.angle_beta   90.00
_cell.angle_gamma   90.00
#
_symmetry.space_group_name_H-M   'P 1'
#
loop_
_entity.id
_entity.type
_entity.pdbx_description
1 polymer ?
#
loop_
_entity_poly.entity_id
_entity_poly.type
_entity_poly.pdbx_seq_one_letter_code
_entity_poly.pdbx_strand_id
1 'polypeptide(L)'
;MSVLGQTALQHKLFLRFTTVVIPREQVRAAGCPRLRGFLYRLRNGQQTELDFQRLCRYPYNQTAQPSFADGLRAITPLNLDR
;
A
#
# COMPACT_ATOMS: atom_id res chain seq x y z
N MET A 1 -33.07 8.52 8.25
CA MET A 1 -32.51 7.26 8.81
C MET A 1 -31.02 7.50 9.04
N SER A 2 -30.54 7.36 10.28
CA SER A 2 -29.22 7.84 10.74
C SER A 2 -28.09 6.86 10.38
N VAL A 3 -27.00 7.39 9.81
CA VAL A 3 -25.75 6.67 9.43
C VAL A 3 -25.14 5.88 10.60
N LEU A 4 -25.37 6.34 11.84
CA LEU A 4 -24.87 5.68 13.07
C LEU A 4 -25.54 4.32 13.34
N GLY A 5 -26.78 4.13 12.88
CA GLY A 5 -27.48 2.84 13.02
C GLY A 5 -26.97 1.78 12.03
N GLN A 6 -26.42 2.21 10.89
CA GLN A 6 -26.01 1.33 9.79
C GLN A 6 -24.64 0.68 10.08
N THR A 7 -23.72 1.42 10.70
CA THR A 7 -22.38 0.92 11.10
C THR A 7 -22.46 -0.14 12.20
N ALA A 8 -23.36 0.03 13.17
CA ALA A 8 -23.57 -0.94 14.23
C ALA A 8 -24.13 -2.27 13.70
N LEU A 9 -25.02 -2.23 12.71
CA LEU A 9 -25.56 -3.42 12.06
C LEU A 9 -24.50 -4.15 11.22
N GLN A 10 -23.69 -3.40 10.46
CA GLN A 10 -22.57 -3.93 9.68
C GLN A 10 -21.54 -4.62 10.57
N HIS A 11 -21.20 -4.02 11.72
CA HIS A 11 -20.28 -4.63 12.67
C HIS A 11 -20.86 -5.93 13.27
N LYS A 12 -22.13 -5.94 13.68
CA LYS A 12 -22.80 -7.14 14.19
C LYS A 12 -22.84 -8.28 13.16
N LEU A 13 -23.03 -7.95 11.88
CA LEU A 13 -22.98 -8.93 10.80
C LEU A 13 -21.55 -9.44 10.58
N PHE A 14 -20.55 -8.55 10.60
CA PHE A 14 -19.14 -8.92 10.47
C PHE A 14 -18.71 -9.96 11.51
N LEU A 15 -19.14 -9.79 12.76
CA LEU A 15 -18.85 -10.73 13.85
C LEU A 15 -19.45 -12.13 13.67
N ARG A 16 -20.39 -12.32 12.73
CA ARG A 16 -20.95 -13.65 12.40
C ARG A 16 -20.05 -14.45 11.46
N PHE A 17 -19.07 -13.83 10.79
CA PHE A 17 -18.07 -14.57 10.02
C PHE A 17 -17.05 -15.18 10.95
N THR A 18 -16.94 -16.51 10.94
CA THR A 18 -16.06 -17.27 11.83
C THR A 18 -14.77 -17.72 11.14
N THR A 19 -14.73 -17.66 9.81
CA THR A 19 -13.61 -18.14 9.01
C THR A 19 -12.96 -16.98 8.29
N VAL A 20 -11.64 -16.84 8.45
CA VAL A 20 -10.82 -15.88 7.71
C VAL A 20 -9.83 -16.65 6.85
N VAL A 21 -9.93 -16.47 5.54
CA VAL A 21 -8.95 -16.99 4.57
C VAL A 21 -8.05 -15.85 4.15
N ILE A 22 -6.75 -15.96 4.46
CA ILE A 22 -5.74 -14.97 4.07
C ILE A 22 -4.85 -15.59 2.99
N PRO A 23 -4.99 -15.16 1.72
CA PRO A 23 -4.04 -15.53 0.68
C PRO A 23 -2.63 -15.08 1.07
N ARG A 24 -1.69 -16.02 1.07
CA ARG A 24 -0.29 -15.77 1.45
C ARG A 24 0.57 -15.35 0.28
N GLU A 25 0.20 -15.77 -0.93
CA GLU A 25 1.00 -15.51 -2.12
C GLU A 25 0.79 -14.09 -2.66
N GLN A 26 1.90 -13.37 -2.86
CA GLN A 26 1.91 -12.09 -3.58
C GLN A 26 2.23 -12.32 -5.06
N VAL A 27 1.18 -12.42 -5.87
CA VAL A 27 1.30 -12.68 -7.32
C VAL A 27 1.64 -11.43 -8.14
N ARG A 28 1.20 -10.24 -7.70
CA ARG A 28 1.40 -8.98 -8.46
C ARG A 28 2.86 -8.58 -8.63
N ALA A 29 3.72 -9.01 -7.72
CA ALA A 29 5.16 -8.77 -7.76
C ALA A 29 5.97 -10.05 -8.04
N ALA A 30 5.34 -11.13 -8.51
CA ALA A 30 5.98 -12.43 -8.71
C ALA A 30 7.20 -12.36 -9.67
N GLY A 31 7.10 -11.55 -10.73
CA GLY A 31 8.19 -11.32 -11.69
C GLY A 31 9.36 -10.50 -11.15
N CYS A 32 9.27 -9.96 -9.93
CA CYS A 32 10.34 -9.18 -9.31
C CYS A 32 10.59 -9.67 -7.87
N PRO A 33 11.44 -10.71 -7.67
CA PRO A 33 11.72 -11.28 -6.34
C PRO A 33 12.20 -10.24 -5.32
N ARG A 34 12.98 -9.26 -5.78
CA ARG A 34 13.47 -8.15 -4.96
C ARG A 34 12.32 -7.29 -4.41
N LEU A 35 11.41 -6.85 -5.28
CA LEU A 35 10.24 -6.06 -4.90
C LEU A 35 9.31 -6.87 -3.99
N ARG A 36 9.06 -8.14 -4.33
CA ARG A 36 8.24 -9.05 -3.51
C ARG A 36 8.79 -9.20 -2.09
N GLY A 37 10.10 -9.42 -1.96
CA GLY A 37 10.76 -9.52 -0.65
C GLY A 37 10.70 -8.22 0.15
N PHE A 38 10.89 -7.07 -0.52
CA PHE A 38 10.74 -5.76 0.12
C PHE A 38 9.32 -5.53 0.63
N LEU A 39 8.29 -5.75 -0.19
CA LEU A 39 6.88 -5.58 0.20
C LEU A 39 6.50 -6.50 1.37
N TYR A 40 7.04 -7.72 1.41
CA TYR A 40 6.86 -8.62 2.54
C TYR A 40 7.45 -8.04 3.83
N ARG A 41 8.71 -7.56 3.80
CA ARG A 41 9.34 -6.94 4.97
C ARG A 41 8.62 -5.68 5.42
N LEU A 42 8.23 -4.81 4.49
CA LEU A 42 7.46 -3.59 4.75
C LEU A 42 6.14 -3.89 5.48
N ARG A 43 5.38 -4.87 5.01
CA ARG A 43 4.11 -5.27 5.63
C ARG A 43 4.26 -5.78 7.06
N ASN A 44 5.39 -6.42 7.37
CA ASN A 44 5.65 -7.04 8.67
C ASN A 44 6.49 -6.17 9.62
N GLY A 45 6.87 -4.94 9.23
CA GLY A 45 7.73 -4.09 10.04
C GLY A 45 9.18 -4.60 10.16
N GLN A 46 9.65 -5.34 9.15
CA GLN A 46 10.96 -5.99 9.12
C GLN A 46 11.92 -5.35 8.10
N GLN A 47 11.72 -4.08 7.75
CA GLN A 47 12.57 -3.38 6.80
C GLN A 47 14.02 -3.33 7.30
N THR A 48 14.97 -3.44 6.37
CA THR A 48 16.41 -3.38 6.66
C THR A 48 17.00 -2.04 6.24
N GLU A 49 18.18 -1.70 6.76
CA GLU A 49 18.95 -0.54 6.30
C GLU A 49 19.23 -0.59 4.77
N LEU A 50 19.47 -1.80 4.24
CA LEU A 50 19.62 -2.00 2.79
C LEU A 50 18.34 -1.65 2.01
N ASP A 51 17.16 -1.87 2.58
CA ASP A 51 15.90 -1.47 1.95
C ASP A 51 15.80 0.06 1.88
N PHE A 52 16.17 0.76 2.96
CA PHE A 52 16.21 2.22 3.00
C PHE A 52 17.20 2.77 1.95
N GLN A 53 18.44 2.29 1.95
CA GLN A 53 19.46 2.72 0.99
C GLN A 53 19.03 2.53 -0.47
N ARG A 54 18.29 1.45 -0.77
CA ARG A 54 17.75 1.22 -2.13
C ARG A 54 16.68 2.22 -2.51
N LEU A 55 15.81 2.61 -1.59
CA LEU A 55 14.81 3.64 -1.84
C LEU A 55 15.48 5.00 -2.08
N CYS A 56 16.51 5.32 -1.31
CA CYS A 56 17.29 6.55 -1.47
C CYS A 56 18.04 6.66 -2.81
N ARG A 57 18.23 5.56 -3.55
CA ARG A 57 18.80 5.59 -4.91
C ARG A 57 17.87 6.19 -5.96
N TYR A 58 16.59 6.36 -5.63
CA TYR A 58 15.60 7.02 -6.47
C TYR A 58 15.18 8.35 -5.85
N PRO A 59 16.12 9.29 -5.61
CA PRO A 59 15.77 10.55 -4.99
C PRO A 59 14.86 11.34 -5.93
N TYR A 60 13.78 11.88 -5.38
CA TYR A 60 13.04 12.97 -6.01
C TYR A 60 13.98 14.17 -6.13
N ASN A 61 14.42 14.49 -7.34
CA ASN A 61 15.24 15.67 -7.57
C ASN A 61 14.30 16.87 -7.65
N GLN A 62 14.33 17.77 -6.64
CA GLN A 62 13.48 18.98 -6.62
C GLN A 62 13.69 19.89 -7.83
N THR A 63 14.85 19.79 -8.49
CA THR A 63 15.15 20.53 -9.73
C THR A 63 14.58 19.88 -10.98
N ALA A 64 14.27 18.58 -10.92
CA ALA A 64 13.53 17.91 -11.98
C ALA A 64 12.04 18.18 -11.77
N GLN A 65 11.40 18.86 -12.72
CA GLN A 65 9.94 18.85 -12.72
C GLN A 65 9.47 17.40 -12.84
N PRO A 66 8.53 16.94 -12.00
CA PRO A 66 7.99 15.59 -12.12
C PRO A 66 7.39 15.43 -13.52
N SER A 67 8.04 14.61 -14.34
CA SER A 67 7.50 14.21 -15.63
C SER A 67 6.50 13.08 -15.38
N PHE A 68 5.26 13.29 -15.82
CA PHE A 68 4.24 12.23 -15.90
C PHE A 68 4.29 11.49 -17.24
N ALA A 69 5.38 11.63 -17.98
CA ALA A 69 5.63 10.85 -19.18
C ALA A 69 5.71 9.35 -18.86
N ASP A 70 5.60 8.53 -19.90
CA ASP A 70 5.83 7.08 -19.84
C ASP A 70 4.95 6.33 -18.82
N GLY A 71 3.76 6.86 -18.55
CA GLY A 71 2.78 6.22 -17.66
C GLY A 71 3.07 6.40 -16.16
N LEU A 72 4.01 7.26 -15.79
CA LEU A 72 4.26 7.62 -14.40
C LEU A 72 3.08 8.40 -13.80
N ARG A 73 2.77 8.14 -12.53
CA ARG A 73 1.71 8.83 -11.78
C ARG A 73 2.24 9.32 -10.44
N ALA A 74 1.86 10.53 -10.05
CA ALA A 74 2.10 11.00 -8.68
C ALA A 74 1.22 10.23 -7.70
N ILE A 75 1.81 9.83 -6.58
CA ILE A 75 1.07 9.42 -5.39
C ILE A 75 1.21 10.57 -4.40
N THR A 76 0.14 11.34 -4.22
CA THR A 76 0.12 12.46 -3.28
C THR A 76 -0.53 12.01 -1.96
N PRO A 77 0.01 12.43 -0.81
CA PRO A 77 -0.55 12.07 0.50
C PRO A 77 -1.89 12.74 0.78
N LEU A 78 -2.19 13.85 0.08
CA LEU A 78 -3.44 14.59 0.22
C LEU A 78 -4.29 14.37 -1.03
N ASN A 79 -5.52 13.89 -0.83
CA ASN A 79 -6.60 14.15 -1.76
C ASN A 79 -7.05 15.58 -1.49
N LEU A 80 -6.44 16.54 -2.18
CA LEU A 80 -6.97 17.90 -2.22
C LEU A 80 -8.20 17.90 -3.13
N ASP A 81 -9.31 17.39 -2.61
CA ASP A 81 -10.62 17.65 -3.20
C ASP A 81 -10.88 19.16 -3.00
N ARG A 82 -10.95 19.90 -4.11
CA ARG A 82 -11.51 21.26 -4.14
C ARG A 82 -12.98 21.19 -4.49
#